data_AF-A0A2T4JDL5-F1
#
_entry.id   AF-A0A2T4JDL5-F1
#
_cell.length_a   1.000
_cell.length_b   1.000
_cell.length_c   1.000
_cell.angle_alpha   90.00
_cell.angle_beta   90.00
_cell.angle_gamma   90.00
#
_symmetry.space_group_name_H-M   'P 1'
#
loop_
_entity.id
_entity.type
_entity.pdbx_description
1 polymer ?
#
loop_
_entity_poly.entity_id
_entity_poly.type
_entity_poly.pdbx_seq_one_letter_code
_entity_poly.pdbx_strand_id
1 'polypeptide(L)' 'MTMPTRPPLDPWRLDEVLEPDRMLWGLPAIARAAGVSEDTARRWHRHTDAPITKPGGRYFAQRRALLAWLRAR' A
#
# COMPACT_ATOMS: atom_id res chain seq x y z
N MET A 1 25.26 2.70 -22.10
CA MET A 1 24.29 2.88 -21.01
C MET A 1 22.89 2.82 -21.59
N THR A 2 22.23 1.66 -21.55
CA THR A 2 20.82 1.52 -21.94
C THR A 2 19.96 2.06 -20.81
N MET A 3 19.28 3.18 -21.04
CA MET A 3 18.26 3.67 -20.10
C MET A 3 17.13 2.65 -20.05
N PRO A 4 16.72 2.15 -18.87
CA PRO A 4 15.57 1.26 -18.80
C PRO A 4 14.32 2.05 -19.19
N THR A 5 13.69 1.64 -20.30
CA THR A 5 12.38 2.14 -20.72
C THR A 5 11.38 1.77 -19.64
N ARG A 6 11.07 2.70 -18.74
CA ARG A 6 9.98 2.53 -17.78
C ARG A 6 8.67 2.51 -18.57
N PRO A 7 7.71 1.65 -18.20
CA PRO A 7 6.41 1.63 -18.84
C PRO A 7 5.77 3.04 -18.79
N PRO A 8 5.01 3.44 -19.82
CA PRO A 8 4.36 4.74 -19.87
C PRO A 8 3.43 4.94 -18.66
N LEU A 9 3.39 6.17 -18.14
CA LEU A 9 2.49 6.55 -17.06
C LEU A 9 1.05 6.58 -17.59
N ASP A 10 0.21 5.70 -17.08
CA ASP A 10 -1.24 5.78 -17.25
C ASP A 10 -1.86 6.70 -16.18
N PRO A 11 -3.05 7.28 -16.42
CA PRO A 11 -3.70 8.21 -15.48
C PRO A 11 -3.85 7.63 -14.06
N TRP A 12 -4.14 6.33 -13.93
CA TRP A 12 -4.27 5.66 -12.64
C TRP A 12 -2.93 5.59 -11.90
N ARG A 13 -1.83 5.25 -12.62
CA ARG A 13 -0.47 5.35 -12.06
C ARG A 13 -0.08 6.76 -11.71
N LEU A 14 -0.53 7.75 -12.47
CA LEU A 14 -0.25 9.16 -12.20
C LEU A 14 -0.90 9.59 -10.89
N ASP A 15 -2.19 9.30 -10.67
CA ASP A 15 -2.88 9.55 -9.40
C ASP A 15 -2.18 8.83 -8.23
N GLU A 16 -1.73 7.59 -8.43
CA GLU A 16 -0.98 6.85 -7.42
C GLU A 16 0.39 7.47 -7.08
N VAL A 17 0.99 8.23 -7.99
CA VAL A 17 2.25 8.96 -7.77
C VAL A 17 1.97 10.33 -7.14
N LEU A 18 0.89 11.00 -7.55
CA LEU A 18 0.52 12.34 -7.10
C LEU A 18 -0.14 12.36 -5.73
N GLU A 19 -0.77 11.26 -5.28
CA GLU A 19 -1.39 11.13 -3.96
C GLU A 19 -0.66 10.13 -3.05
N PRO A 20 0.62 10.37 -2.68
CA PRO A 20 1.35 9.45 -1.81
C PRO A 20 0.70 9.31 -0.43
N ASP A 21 0.05 10.36 0.07
CA ASP A 21 -0.60 10.41 1.38
C ASP A 21 -2.04 9.86 1.39
N ARG A 22 -2.42 9.10 0.36
CA ARG A 22 -3.75 8.50 0.28
C ARG A 22 -4.03 7.57 1.47
N MET A 23 -5.15 7.82 2.13
CA MET A 23 -5.71 6.99 3.19
C MET A 23 -6.32 5.70 2.61
N LEU A 24 -5.88 4.54 3.11
CA LEU A 24 -6.41 3.24 2.71
C LEU A 24 -7.33 2.72 3.81
N TRP A 25 -8.62 2.55 3.46
CA TRP A 25 -9.64 2.10 4.41
C TRP A 25 -10.16 0.71 4.06
N GLY A 26 -10.02 -0.21 5.02
CA GLY A 26 -10.39 -1.61 4.89
C GLY A 26 -9.28 -2.47 4.29
N LEU A 27 -9.34 -3.78 4.58
CA LEU A 27 -8.42 -4.76 4.04
C LEU A 27 -8.39 -4.80 2.51
N PRO A 28 -9.52 -4.65 1.77
CA PRO A 28 -9.47 -4.67 0.29
C PRO A 28 -8.58 -3.56 -0.30
N ALA A 29 -8.64 -2.34 0.25
CA ALA A 29 -7.84 -1.21 -0.22
C ALA A 29 -6.35 -1.40 0.11
N ILE A 30 -6.06 -1.88 1.32
CA ILE A 30 -4.70 -2.15 1.80
C ILE A 30 -4.06 -3.27 0.99
N ALA A 31 -4.78 -4.38 0.79
CA ALA A 31 -4.35 -5.55 0.05
C ALA A 31 -4.04 -5.21 -1.42
N ARG A 32 -4.92 -4.44 -2.07
CA ARG A 32 -4.71 -3.95 -3.44
C ARG A 32 -3.45 -3.09 -3.56
N ALA A 33 -3.26 -2.13 -2.64
CA ALA A 33 -2.08 -1.27 -2.66
C ALA A 33 -0.78 -2.03 -2.37
N ALA A 34 -0.84 -3.09 -1.57
CA ALA A 34 0.31 -3.94 -1.24
C ALA A 34 0.55 -5.09 -2.24
N GLY A 35 -0.39 -5.37 -3.16
CA GLY A 35 -0.30 -6.49 -4.10
C GLY A 35 -0.40 -7.87 -3.43
N VAL A 36 -1.16 -7.99 -2.34
CA VAL A 36 -1.32 -9.25 -1.58
C VAL A 36 -2.80 -9.59 -1.33
N SER A 37 -3.08 -10.74 -0.73
CA SER A 37 -4.44 -11.10 -0.30
C SER A 37 -4.89 -10.33 0.96
N GLU A 38 -6.21 -10.20 1.15
CA GLU A 38 -6.77 -9.60 2.37
C GLU A 38 -6.37 -10.35 3.65
N ASP A 39 -6.27 -11.68 3.58
CA ASP A 39 -5.79 -12.51 4.69
C ASP A 39 -4.33 -12.22 5.03
N THR A 40 -3.49 -11.98 4.01
CA THR A 40 -2.08 -11.58 4.22
C THR A 40 -2.01 -10.22 4.89
N ALA A 41 -2.75 -9.22 4.39
CA ALA A 41 -2.81 -7.90 5.00
C ALA A 41 -3.33 -7.95 6.45
N ARG A 42 -4.32 -8.81 6.72
CA ARG A 42 -4.83 -9.05 8.08
C ARG A 42 -3.79 -9.72 8.98
N ARG A 43 -3.03 -10.68 8.45
CA ARG A 43 -1.94 -11.35 9.15
C ARG A 43 -0.85 -10.35 9.54
N TRP A 44 -0.46 -9.45 8.63
CA TRP A 44 0.52 -8.40 8.92
C TRP A 44 0.09 -7.52 10.08
N HIS A 45 -1.16 -7.03 10.09
CA HIS A 45 -1.68 -6.26 11.22
C HIS A 45 -1.55 -6.97 12.57
N ARG A 46 -1.72 -8.31 12.61
CA ARG A 46 -1.70 -9.08 13.85
C ARG A 46 -0.31 -9.53 14.30
N HIS A 47 0.63 -9.70 13.38
CA HIS A 47 1.85 -10.46 13.64
C HIS A 47 3.13 -9.75 13.18
N THR A 48 3.03 -8.55 12.64
CA THR A 48 4.20 -7.77 12.20
C THR A 48 4.08 -6.32 12.63
N ASP A 49 5.15 -5.56 12.41
CA ASP A 49 5.22 -4.10 12.56
C ASP A 49 4.64 -3.33 11.36
N ALA A 50 3.74 -3.95 10.60
CA ALA A 50 3.17 -3.29 9.43
C ALA A 50 2.37 -2.05 9.88
N PRO A 51 2.40 -0.93 9.14
CA PRO A 51 1.69 0.30 9.49
C PRO A 51 0.18 0.19 9.18
N ILE A 52 -0.44 -0.89 9.63
CA ILE A 52 -1.86 -1.18 9.53
C ILE A 52 -2.44 -1.09 10.94
N THR A 53 -3.37 -0.16 11.14
CA THR A 53 -4.08 0.04 12.41
C THR A 53 -5.56 -0.27 12.24
N LYS A 54 -6.33 -0.23 13.33
CA LYS A 54 -7.77 -0.52 13.32
C LYS A 54 -8.62 0.50 14.12
N PRO A 55 -8.54 1.80 13.81
CA PRO A 55 -9.34 2.82 14.50
C PRO A 55 -10.84 2.59 14.28
N GLY A 56 -11.63 2.65 15.35
CA GLY A 56 -13.09 2.45 15.27
C GLY A 56 -13.50 1.08 14.71
N GLY A 57 -12.63 0.06 14.80
CA GLY A 57 -12.92 -1.29 14.30
C GLY A 57 -12.72 -1.47 12.78
N ARG A 58 -12.29 -0.44 12.05
CA ARG A 58 -12.00 -0.53 10.61
C ARG A 58 -10.50 -0.51 10.35
N TYR A 59 -10.01 -1.40 9.49
CA TYR A 59 -8.60 -1.41 9.10
C TYR A 59 -8.21 -0.13 8.37
N PHE A 60 -7.03 0.38 8.68
CA PHE A 60 -6.52 1.63 8.14
C PHE A 60 -5.01 1.56 7.91
N ALA A 61 -4.54 2.11 6.80
CA ALA A 61 -3.12 2.37 6.57
C ALA A 61 -2.94 3.65 5.75
N GLN A 62 -1.82 4.34 5.95
CA GLN A 62 -1.37 5.37 5.01
C GLN A 62 -0.61 4.70 3.87
N ARG A 63 -0.96 4.98 2.61
CA ARG A 63 -0.34 4.33 1.45
C ARG A 63 1.17 4.51 1.44
N ARG A 64 1.67 5.72 1.64
CA ARG A 64 3.11 6.02 1.73
C ARG A 64 3.82 5.18 2.79
N ALA A 65 3.27 5.11 4.00
CA ALA A 65 3.87 4.33 5.09
C ALA A 65 3.90 2.83 4.77
N LEU A 66 2.80 2.29 4.24
CA LEU A 66 2.71 0.89 3.82
C LEU A 66 3.74 0.55 2.74
N LEU A 67 3.87 1.37 1.70
CA LEU A 67 4.83 1.15 0.63
C LEU A 67 6.29 1.34 1.10
N ALA A 68 6.54 2.28 2.02
CA ALA A 68 7.86 2.45 2.62
C ALA A 68 8.27 1.21 3.43
N TRP A 69 7.36 0.67 4.24
CA TRP A 69 7.57 -0.57 4.99
C TRP A 69 7.82 -1.77 4.07
N LEU A 70 7.08 -1.88 2.96
CA LEU A 70 7.28 -2.94 1.97
C LEU A 70 8.67 -2.88 1.31
N ARG A 71 9.20 -1.68 1.07
CA ARG A 71 10.53 -1.49 0.45
C ARG A 71 11.70 -1.72 1.41
N ALA A 72 11.44 -1.64 2.72
CA ALA A 72 12.46 -1.84 3.75
C ALA A 72 12.68 -3.32 4.12
N ARG A 73 11.97 -4.23 3.43
CA ARG A 73 12.03 -5.68 3.61
C ARG A 73 12.47 -6.34 2.31
#